data_AF-A0A0S7EQH8-F1
#
_entry.id   AF-A0A0S7EQH8-F1
#
_cell.length_a   1.000
_cell.length_b   1.000
_cell.length_c   1.000
_cell.angle_alpha   90.00
_cell.angle_beta   90.00
_cell.angle_gamma   90.00
#
_symmetry.space_group_name_H-M   'P 1'
#
loop_
_entity.id
_entity.type
_entity.pdbx_description
1 polymer ?
#
loop_
_entity_poly.entity_id
_entity_poly.type
_entity_poly.pdbx_seq_one_letter_code
_entity_poly.pdbx_strand_id
1 'polypeptide(L)'
;KPTDSNAEGKKDTGMLKYIRNQVMSLSPAPLSLLIKAAPILTDDMYADIQPAAWELLLSVDEHMAAAAAAMFLLCAVKVPDAVTEMMMAEFQHQEACQRINSILKFYTLWRFRY
;
A
#
# COMPACT_ATOMS: atom_id res chain seq x y z
N LYS A 1 54.24 -9.97 5.27
CA LYS A 1 53.04 -10.85 5.41
C LYS A 1 51.87 -9.93 5.74
N PRO A 2 50.73 -10.04 5.03
CA PRO A 2 49.94 -8.90 4.58
C PRO A 2 49.01 -8.31 5.64
N THR A 3 48.61 -7.07 5.37
CA THR A 3 47.70 -6.17 6.07
C THR A 3 46.25 -6.71 6.14
N ASP A 4 45.79 -6.99 7.35
CA ASP A 4 44.39 -7.31 7.67
C ASP A 4 43.54 -6.04 7.83
N SER A 5 43.24 -5.35 6.74
CA SER A 5 42.40 -4.14 6.78
C SER A 5 41.42 -4.05 5.60
N ASN A 6 40.81 -5.18 5.21
CA ASN A 6 39.82 -5.20 4.12
C ASN A 6 38.61 -6.14 4.34
N ALA A 7 38.34 -6.56 5.59
CA ALA A 7 37.27 -7.52 5.90
C ALA A 7 36.03 -6.93 6.59
N GLU A 8 36.10 -5.71 7.14
CA GLU A 8 34.99 -5.12 7.91
C GLU A 8 33.92 -4.47 7.00
N GLY A 9 34.32 -3.73 5.96
CA GLY A 9 33.36 -3.01 5.08
C GLY A 9 32.42 -3.90 4.26
N LYS A 10 32.76 -5.18 4.02
CA LYS A 10 31.89 -6.12 3.28
C LYS A 10 30.79 -6.74 4.14
N LYS A 11 31.02 -6.94 5.45
CA LYS A 11 30.01 -7.52 6.36
C LYS A 11 28.88 -6.53 6.62
N ASP A 12 29.22 -5.27 6.83
CA ASP A 12 28.22 -4.22 7.07
C ASP A 12 27.40 -3.92 5.83
N THR A 13 27.97 -4.04 4.63
CA THR A 13 27.21 -3.84 3.37
C THR A 13 26.02 -4.83 3.26
N GLY A 14 26.19 -6.08 3.66
CA GLY A 14 25.12 -7.08 3.65
C GLY A 14 24.03 -6.77 4.68
N MET A 15 24.42 -6.38 5.89
CA MET A 15 23.50 -6.02 6.96
C MET A 15 22.76 -4.71 6.68
N LEU A 16 23.44 -3.70 6.12
CA LEU A 16 22.83 -2.44 5.67
C LEU A 16 21.86 -2.66 4.52
N LYS A 17 22.18 -3.55 3.57
CA LYS A 17 21.27 -3.93 2.48
C LYS A 17 20.05 -4.68 3.01
N TYR A 18 20.24 -5.58 3.98
CA TYR A 18 19.14 -6.27 4.65
C TYR A 18 18.27 -5.29 5.43
N ILE A 19 18.87 -4.38 6.20
CA ILE A 19 18.14 -3.35 6.94
C ILE A 19 17.34 -2.48 5.97
N ARG A 20 17.97 -1.94 4.92
CA ARG A 20 17.30 -1.09 3.92
C ARG A 20 16.15 -1.82 3.21
N ASN A 21 16.33 -3.09 2.85
CA ASN A 21 15.39 -3.79 1.98
C ASN A 21 14.34 -4.62 2.73
N GLN A 22 14.64 -5.13 3.92
CA GLN A 22 13.78 -6.06 4.67
C GLN A 22 13.31 -5.51 6.03
N VAL A 23 14.09 -4.63 6.68
CA VAL A 23 13.76 -4.12 8.02
C VAL A 23 13.19 -2.69 7.97
N MET A 24 13.54 -1.89 6.96
CA MET A 24 13.23 -0.46 6.86
C MET A 24 12.13 -0.07 5.87
N SER A 25 11.48 -1.00 5.16
CA SER A 25 10.23 -0.61 4.48
C SER A 25 9.13 -0.46 5.53
N LEU A 26 9.16 0.66 6.26
CA LEU A 26 8.08 1.17 7.10
C LEU A 26 6.98 1.81 6.26
N SER A 27 7.16 1.84 4.94
CA SER A 27 6.24 2.43 3.97
C SER A 27 4.80 1.89 4.12
N PRO A 28 4.55 0.58 4.36
CA PRO A 28 3.22 0.05 4.58
C PRO A 28 2.80 0.07 6.06
N ALA A 29 3.66 0.52 6.98
CA ALA A 29 3.40 0.44 8.42
C ALA A 29 2.14 1.19 8.88
N PRO A 30 1.83 2.40 8.38
CA PRO A 30 0.59 3.10 8.74
C PRO A 30 -0.66 2.31 8.35
N LEU A 31 -0.72 1.80 7.11
CA LEU A 31 -1.85 0.99 6.64
C LEU A 31 -1.94 -0.34 7.38
N SER A 32 -0.81 -0.98 7.65
CA SER A 32 -0.76 -2.23 8.43
C SER A 32 -1.25 -2.03 9.86
N LEU A 33 -0.93 -0.89 10.48
CA LEU A 33 -1.45 -0.51 11.79
C LEU A 33 -2.97 -0.28 11.74
N LEU A 34 -3.47 0.45 10.74
CA LEU A 34 -4.90 0.70 10.55
C LEU A 34 -5.69 -0.59 10.32
N ILE A 35 -5.16 -1.53 9.52
CA ILE A 35 -5.75 -2.85 9.32
C ILE A 35 -5.87 -3.61 10.66
N LYS A 36 -4.84 -3.54 11.50
CA LYS A 36 -4.89 -4.14 12.85
C LYS A 36 -5.87 -3.42 13.78
N ALA A 37 -6.04 -2.11 13.60
CA ALA A 37 -6.98 -1.28 14.35
C ALA A 37 -8.42 -1.36 13.81
N ALA A 38 -8.69 -2.14 12.77
CA ALA A 38 -10.01 -2.26 12.14
C ALA A 38 -11.20 -2.39 13.12
N PRO A 39 -11.12 -3.16 14.23
CA PRO A 39 -12.25 -3.30 15.15
C PRO A 39 -12.64 -2.01 15.88
N ILE A 40 -11.76 -1.01 15.95
CA ILE A 40 -11.97 0.24 16.71
C ILE A 40 -12.11 1.48 15.82
N LEU A 41 -11.95 1.32 14.49
CA LEU A 41 -12.17 2.41 13.54
C LEU A 41 -13.66 2.67 13.35
N THR A 42 -14.04 3.94 13.27
CA THR A 42 -15.42 4.36 12.95
C THR A 42 -15.62 4.46 11.44
N ASP A 43 -16.88 4.48 11.01
CA ASP A 43 -17.23 4.59 9.59
C ASP A 43 -16.67 5.88 8.95
N ASP A 44 -16.71 7.00 9.68
CA ASP A 44 -16.11 8.27 9.25
C ASP A 44 -14.60 8.13 9.00
N MET A 45 -13.88 7.42 9.90
CA MET A 45 -12.45 7.16 9.71
C MET A 45 -12.19 6.29 8.49
N TYR A 46 -13.05 5.31 8.20
CA TYR A 46 -12.95 4.50 6.99
C TYR A 46 -13.16 5.33 5.72
N ALA A 47 -14.11 6.27 5.74
CA ALA A 47 -14.35 7.19 4.63
C ALA A 47 -13.14 8.12 4.40
N ASP A 48 -12.48 8.58 5.46
CA ASP A 48 -11.26 9.38 5.36
C ASP A 48 -10.04 8.60 4.85
N ILE A 49 -9.91 7.31 5.23
CA ILE A 49 -8.79 6.45 4.81
C ILE A 49 -8.95 5.98 3.36
N GLN A 50 -10.18 5.78 2.90
CA GLN A 50 -10.50 5.16 1.62
C GLN A 50 -9.85 5.82 0.39
N PRO A 51 -9.87 7.16 0.22
CA PRO A 51 -9.21 7.82 -0.91
C PRO A 51 -7.68 7.60 -0.91
N ALA A 52 -7.06 7.65 0.27
CA ALA A 52 -5.63 7.42 0.40
C ALA A 52 -5.26 5.97 0.04
N ALA A 53 -6.05 5.00 0.50
CA ALA A 53 -5.84 3.60 0.14
C ALA A 53 -6.00 3.37 -1.38
N TRP A 54 -6.95 4.03 -2.04
CA TRP A 54 -7.16 3.95 -3.49
C TRP A 54 -5.95 4.44 -4.30
N GLU A 55 -5.38 5.60 -3.94
CA GLU A 55 -4.23 6.15 -4.65
C GLU A 55 -2.97 5.28 -4.51
N LEU A 56 -2.79 4.65 -3.34
CA LEU A 56 -1.62 3.83 -3.05
C LEU A 56 -1.63 2.46 -3.74
N LEU A 57 -2.73 2.08 -4.42
CA LEU A 57 -2.83 0.82 -5.18
C LEU A 57 -1.85 0.73 -6.35
N LEU A 58 -1.39 1.85 -6.90
CA LEU A 58 -0.37 1.88 -7.95
C LEU A 58 1.02 2.21 -7.41
N SER A 59 1.26 2.00 -6.12
CA SER A 59 2.59 2.17 -5.55
C SER A 59 3.60 1.23 -6.22
N VAL A 60 4.82 1.74 -6.41
CA VAL A 60 5.95 0.96 -6.94
C VAL A 60 6.41 -0.09 -5.92
N ASP A 61 6.17 0.15 -4.63
CA ASP A 61 6.45 -0.80 -3.56
C ASP A 61 5.29 -1.81 -3.46
N GLU A 62 5.56 -3.08 -3.78
CA GLU A 62 4.57 -4.16 -3.75
C GLU A 62 3.97 -4.36 -2.34
N HIS A 63 4.77 -4.15 -1.28
CA HIS A 63 4.26 -4.25 0.09
C HIS A 63 3.29 -3.11 0.42
N MET A 64 3.53 -1.91 -0.12
CA MET A 64 2.60 -0.79 0.01
C MET A 64 1.32 -1.03 -0.78
N ALA A 65 1.42 -1.48 -2.04
CA ALA A 65 0.25 -1.81 -2.85
C ALA A 65 -0.60 -2.91 -2.21
N ALA A 66 0.04 -3.93 -1.62
CA ALA A 66 -0.65 -5.00 -0.88
C ALA A 66 -1.36 -4.47 0.38
N ALA A 67 -0.69 -3.64 1.19
CA ALA A 67 -1.30 -3.04 2.37
C ALA A 67 -2.45 -2.08 2.01
N ALA A 68 -2.30 -1.31 0.93
CA ALA A 68 -3.33 -0.43 0.39
C ALA A 68 -4.54 -1.23 -0.10
N ALA A 69 -4.33 -2.34 -0.82
CA ALA A 69 -5.39 -3.22 -1.26
C ALA A 69 -6.16 -3.83 -0.09
N ALA A 70 -5.45 -4.36 0.92
CA ALA A 70 -6.09 -4.90 2.11
C ALA A 70 -6.91 -3.84 2.87
N MET A 71 -6.37 -2.62 3.03
CA MET A 71 -7.08 -1.52 3.67
C MET A 71 -8.30 -1.08 2.85
N PHE A 72 -8.17 -0.96 1.53
CA PHE A 72 -9.27 -0.56 0.65
C PHE A 72 -10.39 -1.60 0.60
N LEU A 73 -10.05 -2.89 0.57
CA LEU A 73 -11.03 -3.97 0.67
C LEU A 73 -11.78 -3.94 2.01
N LEU A 74 -11.08 -3.59 3.09
CA LEU A 74 -11.72 -3.40 4.40
C LEU A 74 -12.67 -2.18 4.37
N CYS A 75 -12.26 -1.05 3.78
CA CYS A 75 -13.17 0.08 3.53
C CYS A 75 -14.40 -0.37 2.72
N ALA A 76 -14.24 -1.20 1.68
CA ALA A 76 -15.35 -1.69 0.85
C ALA A 76 -16.36 -2.55 1.63
N VAL A 77 -15.94 -3.21 2.70
CA VAL A 77 -16.84 -3.96 3.60
C VAL A 77 -17.52 -3.05 4.62
N LYS A 78 -16.84 -1.99 5.06
CA LYS A 78 -17.30 -1.12 6.15
C LYS A 78 -18.15 0.05 5.68
N VAL A 79 -17.75 0.69 4.59
CA VAL A 79 -18.40 1.87 3.98
C VAL A 79 -18.65 1.61 2.48
N PRO A 80 -19.47 0.60 2.13
CA PRO A 80 -19.65 0.13 0.75
C PRO A 80 -20.18 1.21 -0.20
N ASP A 81 -21.07 2.07 0.28
CA ASP A 81 -21.68 3.14 -0.52
C ASP A 81 -20.64 4.19 -0.90
N ALA A 82 -19.84 4.68 0.06
CA ALA A 82 -18.77 5.65 -0.18
C ALA A 82 -17.71 5.11 -1.15
N VAL A 83 -17.31 3.84 -0.98
CA VAL A 83 -16.35 3.18 -1.87
C VAL A 83 -16.91 3.05 -3.28
N THR A 84 -18.17 2.64 -3.41
CA THR A 84 -18.82 2.48 -4.72
C THR A 84 -18.98 3.81 -5.42
N GLU A 85 -19.40 4.86 -4.71
CA GLU A 85 -19.53 6.21 -5.24
C GLU A 85 -18.19 6.73 -5.78
N MET A 86 -17.13 6.63 -4.96
CA MET A 86 -15.80 7.06 -5.39
C MET A 86 -15.32 6.24 -6.61
N MET A 87 -15.45 4.92 -6.58
CA MET A 87 -15.04 4.08 -7.71
C MET A 87 -15.79 4.42 -8.99
N MET A 88 -17.10 4.67 -8.90
CA MET A 88 -17.92 5.05 -10.06
C MET A 88 -17.48 6.42 -10.62
N ALA A 89 -17.21 7.39 -9.75
CA ALA A 89 -16.69 8.70 -10.16
C ALA A 89 -15.34 8.57 -10.91
N GLU A 90 -14.46 7.72 -10.41
CA GLU A 90 -13.15 7.43 -11.02
C GLU A 90 -13.29 6.72 -12.38
N PHE A 91 -14.16 5.72 -12.49
CA PHE A 91 -14.40 5.02 -13.77
C PHE A 91 -15.10 5.88 -14.82
N GLN A 92 -15.88 6.87 -14.40
CA GLN A 92 -16.62 7.79 -15.28
C GLN A 92 -15.92 9.14 -15.44
N HIS A 93 -14.66 9.25 -14.99
CA HIS A 93 -13.90 10.49 -15.06
C HIS A 93 -13.75 11.00 -16.51
N GLN A 94 -13.80 12.32 -16.74
CA GLN A 94 -13.71 12.92 -18.07
C GLN A 94 -12.38 12.59 -18.77
N GLU A 95 -11.28 12.67 -18.01
CA GLU A 95 -9.94 12.32 -18.49
C GLU A 95 -9.73 10.82 -18.69
N ALA A 96 -9.31 10.43 -19.89
CA ALA A 96 -9.07 9.02 -20.24
C ALA A 96 -7.95 8.39 -19.40
N CYS A 97 -6.89 9.14 -19.09
CA CYS A 97 -5.79 8.66 -18.27
C CYS A 97 -6.26 8.27 -16.86
N GLN A 98 -7.18 9.03 -16.27
CA GLN A 98 -7.75 8.69 -14.97
C GLN A 98 -8.53 7.38 -15.04
N ARG A 99 -9.42 7.23 -16.03
CA ARG A 99 -10.17 5.98 -16.21
C ARG A 99 -9.27 4.76 -16.38
N ILE A 100 -8.18 4.89 -17.15
CA ILE A 100 -7.18 3.83 -17.32
C ILE A 100 -6.52 3.50 -15.98
N ASN A 101 -6.12 4.51 -15.19
CA ASN A 101 -5.55 4.29 -13.87
C ASN A 101 -6.55 3.59 -12.94
N SER A 102 -7.83 3.95 -12.96
CA SER A 102 -8.87 3.31 -12.15
C SER A 102 -9.03 1.83 -12.51
N ILE A 103 -8.95 1.47 -13.79
CA ILE A 103 -8.95 0.07 -14.25
C ILE A 103 -7.72 -0.67 -13.72
N LEU A 104 -6.54 -0.06 -13.76
CA LEU A 104 -5.32 -0.65 -13.22
C LEU A 104 -5.39 -0.83 -11.69
N LYS A 105 -5.90 0.17 -10.96
CA LYS A 105 -6.15 0.10 -9.51
C LYS A 105 -7.08 -1.06 -9.18
N PHE A 106 -8.17 -1.22 -9.94
CA PHE A 106 -9.11 -2.33 -9.77
C PHE A 106 -8.49 -3.70 -10.06
N TYR A 107 -7.64 -3.79 -11.10
CA TYR A 107 -6.86 -5.00 -11.36
C TYR A 107 -5.94 -5.35 -10.19
N THR A 108 -5.26 -4.36 -9.60
CA THR A 108 -4.41 -4.56 -8.42
C THR A 108 -5.22 -5.08 -7.23
N LEU A 109 -6.41 -4.51 -6.97
CA LEU A 109 -7.31 -5.03 -5.93
C LEU A 109 -7.69 -6.49 -6.16
N TRP A 110 -8.05 -6.84 -7.40
CA TRP A 110 -8.40 -8.21 -7.76
C TRP A 110 -7.23 -9.18 -7.52
N ARG A 111 -6.01 -8.78 -7.85
CA ARG A 111 -4.80 -9.57 -7.63
C ARG A 111 -4.53 -9.82 -6.14
N PHE A 112 -4.73 -8.83 -5.27
CA PHE A 112 -4.44 -8.93 -3.83
C PHE A 112 -5.63 -9.42 -2.98
N ARG A 113 -6.72 -9.89 -3.59
CA ARG A 113 -7.91 -10.39 -2.88
C ARG A 113 -7.65 -11.65 -2.04
N TYR A 114 -6.59 -12.41 -2.32
CA TYR A 114 -6.28 -13.71 -1.71
C TYR A 114 -4.85 -13.78 -1.17
#